data_AF-A0A1I7K6M2-F1
#
_entry.id   AF-A0A1I7K6M2-F1
#
_cell.length_a   1.000
_cell.length_b   1.000
_cell.length_c   1.000
_cell.angle_alpha   90.00
_cell.angle_beta   90.00
_cell.angle_gamma   90.00
#
_symmetry.space_group_name_H-M   'P 1'
#
loop_
_entity.id
_entity.type
_entity.pdbx_description
1 polymer ?
#
loop_
_entity_poly.entity_id
_entity_poly.type
_entity_poly.pdbx_seq_one_letter_code
_entity_poly.pdbx_strand_id
1 'polypeptide(L)'
;MQSSLTTSGVPAVQVPVMVAAELQDSLLVVMHDLQRLEGLLSHATDNLLECFGEANGLLTDSVVGTSPELLAARAALRKAVTELQFHDMASQLIWHTTKVLQGCAFRLASEAMGQEEGEEAVSFAEIMPERPNPVTQSEMDAGSIDLF
;
A
#
# COMPACT_ATOMS: atom_id res chain seq x y z
N MET A 1 -21.27 -16.55 39.74
CA MET A 1 -20.56 -17.81 39.46
C MET A 1 -19.41 -17.45 38.53
N GLN A 2 -18.17 -17.61 39.01
CA GLN A 2 -16.96 -17.39 38.21
C GLN A 2 -16.79 -18.59 37.29
N SER A 3 -17.01 -18.40 35.99
CA SER A 3 -16.61 -19.40 34.99
C SER A 3 -15.11 -19.33 34.83
N SER A 4 -14.46 -20.44 35.19
CA SER A 4 -13.05 -20.72 34.96
C SER A 4 -12.77 -20.78 33.47
N LEU A 5 -12.23 -19.71 32.89
CA LEU A 5 -11.57 -19.76 31.58
C LEU A 5 -10.24 -20.49 31.76
N THR A 6 -10.15 -21.65 31.11
CA THR A 6 -8.96 -22.48 31.02
C THR A 6 -7.79 -21.67 30.46
N THR A 7 -6.83 -21.39 31.33
CA THR A 7 -5.52 -20.82 30.99
C THR A 7 -4.73 -21.88 30.21
N SER A 8 -4.75 -21.82 28.87
CA SER A 8 -3.62 -22.32 28.08
C SER A 8 -2.37 -21.60 28.60
N GLY A 9 -1.31 -22.33 28.95
CA GLY A 9 -0.11 -21.83 29.64
C GLY A 9 0.77 -20.85 28.86
N VAL A 10 0.18 -20.06 27.97
CA VAL A 10 0.83 -18.99 27.21
C VAL A 10 0.59 -17.68 27.96
N PRO A 11 1.61 -16.82 28.13
CA PRO A 11 1.42 -15.48 28.68
C PRO A 11 0.39 -14.70 27.85
N ALA A 12 -0.71 -14.30 28.48
CA ALA A 12 -1.79 -13.54 27.83
C ALA A 12 -1.99 -12.19 28.52
N VAL A 13 -2.18 -11.13 27.72
CA VAL A 13 -2.56 -9.79 28.19
C VAL A 13 -4.05 -9.63 27.96
N GLN A 14 -4.80 -9.38 29.02
CA GLN A 14 -6.24 -9.14 28.94
C GLN A 14 -6.48 -7.71 28.43
N VAL A 15 -7.10 -7.57 27.25
CA VAL A 15 -7.51 -6.28 26.69
C VAL A 15 -9.03 -6.14 26.84
N PRO A 16 -9.54 -5.04 27.41
CA PRO A 16 -10.98 -4.81 27.46
C PRO A 16 -11.59 -4.77 26.06
N VAL A 17 -12.74 -5.43 25.86
CA VAL A 17 -13.42 -5.52 24.55
C VAL A 17 -13.65 -4.14 23.93
N MET A 18 -14.03 -3.14 24.74
CA MET A 18 -14.21 -1.77 24.25
C MET A 18 -12.93 -1.16 23.69
N VAL A 19 -11.78 -1.43 24.30
CA VAL A 19 -10.48 -0.95 23.82
C VAL A 19 -10.10 -1.67 22.50
N ALA A 20 -10.39 -2.96 22.40
CA ALA A 20 -10.15 -3.72 21.17
C ALA A 20 -11.04 -3.22 20.02
N ALA A 21 -12.30 -2.90 20.30
CA ALA A 21 -13.24 -2.33 19.33
C ALA A 21 -12.80 -0.93 18.86
N GLU A 22 -12.44 -0.04 19.78
CA GLU A 22 -11.93 1.30 19.44
C GLU A 22 -10.66 1.24 18.58
N LEU A 23 -9.75 0.29 18.88
CA LEU A 23 -8.56 0.06 18.08
C LEU A 23 -8.91 -0.50 16.70
N GLN A 24 -9.85 -1.45 16.61
CA GLN A 24 -10.33 -1.97 15.34
C GLN A 24 -10.93 -0.87 14.47
N ASP A 25 -11.78 -0.03 15.03
CA ASP A 25 -12.39 1.11 14.32
C ASP A 25 -11.32 2.08 13.81
N SER A 26 -10.32 2.39 14.65
CA SER A 26 -9.19 3.24 14.26
C SER A 26 -8.41 2.65 13.09
N LEU A 27 -8.17 1.33 13.07
CA LEU A 27 -7.50 0.65 11.97
C LEU A 27 -8.33 0.71 10.68
N LEU A 28 -9.65 0.54 10.76
CA LEU A 28 -10.55 0.64 9.61
C LEU A 28 -10.58 2.06 9.02
N VAL A 29 -10.55 3.09 9.87
CA VAL A 29 -10.43 4.49 9.43
C VAL A 29 -9.12 4.72 8.67
N VAL A 30 -7.99 4.26 9.23
CA VAL A 30 -6.68 4.40 8.56
C VAL A 30 -6.66 3.65 7.22
N MET A 31 -7.26 2.46 7.13
CA MET A 31 -7.37 1.74 5.86
C MET A 31 -8.14 2.53 4.80
N HIS A 32 -9.27 3.15 5.17
CA HIS A 32 -10.03 3.99 4.25
C HIS A 32 -9.22 5.22 3.81
N ASP A 33 -8.47 5.84 4.72
CA ASP A 33 -7.60 6.97 4.39
C ASP A 33 -6.43 6.56 3.49
N LEU A 34 -5.85 5.37 3.67
CA LEU A 34 -4.82 4.83 2.78
C LEU A 34 -5.36 4.56 1.37
N GLN A 35 -6.55 3.98 1.25
CA GLN A 35 -7.23 3.78 -0.04
C GLN A 35 -7.50 5.11 -0.74
N ARG A 36 -7.93 6.13 0.01
CA ARG A 36 -8.14 7.47 -0.53
C ARG A 36 -6.82 8.10 -0.96
N LEU A 37 -5.75 7.94 -0.18
CA LEU A 37 -4.42 8.45 -0.50
C LEU A 37 -3.87 7.81 -1.77
N GLU A 38 -4.00 6.49 -1.92
CA GLU A 38 -3.64 5.76 -3.13
C GLU A 38 -4.35 6.36 -4.35
N GLY A 39 -5.67 6.55 -4.28
CA GLY A 39 -6.44 7.15 -5.38
C GLY A 39 -6.02 8.58 -5.72
N LEU A 40 -5.73 9.42 -4.71
CA LEU A 40 -5.24 10.78 -4.92
C LEU A 40 -3.86 10.80 -5.59
N LEU A 41 -2.96 9.92 -5.18
CA LEU A 41 -1.61 9.81 -5.74
C LEU A 41 -1.64 9.25 -7.16
N SER A 42 -2.46 8.23 -7.42
CA SER A 42 -2.66 7.69 -8.78
C SER A 42 -3.15 8.78 -9.71
N HIS A 43 -4.24 9.46 -9.34
CA HIS A 43 -4.81 10.52 -10.18
C HIS A 43 -3.82 11.66 -10.44
N ALA A 44 -3.10 12.11 -9.41
CA ALA A 44 -2.09 13.16 -9.58
C ALA A 44 -0.93 12.73 -10.48
N THR A 45 -0.48 11.48 -10.35
CA THR A 45 0.61 10.92 -11.16
C THR A 45 0.19 10.75 -12.61
N ASP A 46 -1.04 10.27 -12.87
CA ASP A 46 -1.60 10.15 -14.22
C ASP A 46 -1.65 11.51 -14.92
N ASN A 47 -2.13 12.54 -14.23
CA ASN A 47 -2.16 13.91 -14.76
C ASN A 47 -0.75 14.44 -15.06
N LEU A 48 0.24 14.13 -14.20
CA LEU A 48 1.63 14.52 -14.44
C LEU A 48 2.24 13.78 -15.64
N LEU A 49 1.98 12.48 -15.80
CA LEU A 49 2.41 11.72 -16.97
C LEU A 49 1.84 12.31 -18.26
N GLU A 50 0.55 12.65 -18.27
CA GLU A 50 -0.12 13.29 -19.40
C GLU A 50 0.53 14.65 -19.72
N CYS A 51 0.62 15.55 -18.73
CA CYS A 51 1.22 16.87 -18.90
C CYS A 51 2.68 16.81 -19.41
N PHE A 52 3.51 15.92 -18.87
CA PHE A 52 4.88 15.75 -19.33
C PHE A 52 4.95 15.09 -20.72
N GLY A 53 4.05 14.15 -21.01
CA GLY A 53 3.91 13.52 -22.32
C GLY A 53 3.56 14.54 -23.41
N GLU A 54 2.56 15.38 -23.16
CA GLU A 54 2.15 16.48 -24.02
C GLU A 54 3.30 17.48 -24.26
N ALA A 55 3.93 17.95 -23.17
CA ALA A 55 5.04 18.90 -23.26
C ALA A 55 6.22 18.33 -24.07
N ASN A 56 6.56 17.05 -23.86
CA ASN A 56 7.61 16.38 -24.63
C ASN A 56 7.20 16.17 -26.10
N GLY A 57 5.91 15.94 -26.38
CA GLY A 57 5.36 15.83 -27.73
C GLY A 57 5.44 17.15 -28.53
N LEU A 58 5.30 18.30 -27.86
CA LEU A 58 5.47 19.62 -28.47
C LEU A 58 6.93 19.91 -28.88
N LEU A 59 7.90 19.31 -28.18
CA LEU A 59 9.34 19.44 -28.46
C LEU A 59 9.82 18.49 -29.57
N THR A 60 9.19 18.61 -30.74
CA THR A 60 9.56 17.89 -31.96
C THR A 60 10.96 18.28 -32.44
N ASP A 61 11.60 17.43 -33.26
CA ASP A 61 12.96 17.70 -33.74
C ASP A 61 13.08 19.02 -34.54
N SER A 62 12.01 19.44 -35.23
CA SER A 62 11.97 20.72 -35.93
C SER A 62 11.90 21.92 -34.98
N VAL A 63 11.18 21.79 -33.85
CA VAL A 63 11.07 22.83 -32.82
C VAL A 63 12.35 22.94 -32.00
N VAL A 64 12.94 21.80 -31.63
CA VAL A 64 14.16 21.76 -30.83
C VAL A 64 15.37 22.23 -31.63
N GLY A 65 15.45 21.82 -32.91
CA GLY A 65 16.56 22.17 -33.79
C GLY A 65 17.91 21.84 -33.17
N THR A 66 18.78 22.84 -33.09
CA THR A 66 20.12 22.73 -32.46
C THR A 66 20.23 23.51 -31.15
N SER A 67 19.12 24.01 -30.59
CA SER A 67 19.17 24.76 -29.33
C SER A 67 19.57 23.83 -28.18
N PRO A 68 20.69 24.09 -27.49
CA PRO A 68 21.11 23.27 -26.36
C PRO A 68 20.12 23.36 -25.19
N GLU A 69 19.44 24.49 -25.00
CA GLU A 69 18.45 24.69 -23.95
C GLU A 69 17.20 23.83 -24.19
N LEU A 70 16.69 23.80 -25.43
CA LEU A 70 15.54 22.97 -25.78
C LEU A 70 15.86 21.46 -25.76
N LEU A 71 17.08 21.09 -26.15
CA LEU A 71 17.57 19.72 -25.99
C LEU A 71 17.62 19.30 -24.51
N ALA A 72 18.13 20.17 -23.65
CA ALA A 72 18.18 19.94 -22.21
C ALA A 72 16.78 19.85 -21.58
N ALA A 73 15.85 20.73 -21.97
CA ALA A 73 14.46 20.69 -21.52
C ALA A 73 13.77 19.38 -21.91
N ARG A 74 13.94 18.93 -23.17
CA ARG A 74 13.41 17.65 -23.64
C ARG A 74 13.98 16.45 -22.88
N ALA A 75 15.28 16.47 -22.57
CA ALA A 75 15.90 15.44 -21.77
C ALA A 75 15.37 15.43 -20.33
N ALA A 76 15.18 16.60 -19.71
CA ALA A 76 14.61 16.72 -18.37
C ALA A 76 13.16 16.19 -18.29
N LEU A 77 12.33 16.48 -19.30
CA LEU A 77 10.96 15.96 -19.37
C LEU A 77 10.93 14.43 -19.47
N ARG A 78 11.78 13.84 -20.32
CA ARG A 78 11.89 12.38 -20.41
C ARG A 78 12.35 11.76 -19.09
N LYS A 79 13.32 12.39 -18.42
CA LYS A 79 13.74 11.95 -17.08
C LYS A 79 12.58 12.02 -16.08
N ALA A 80 11.80 13.09 -16.07
CA ALA A 80 10.64 13.21 -15.18
C ALA A 80 9.63 12.07 -15.40
N VAL A 81 9.34 11.71 -16.65
CA VAL A 81 8.47 10.57 -16.97
C VAL A 81 9.05 9.25 -16.43
N THR A 82 10.35 9.02 -16.58
CA THR A 82 11.01 7.82 -16.03
C THR A 82 10.96 7.78 -14.50
N GLU A 83 11.20 8.91 -13.83
CA GLU A 83 11.15 8.96 -12.36
C GLU A 83 9.73 8.74 -11.82
N LEU A 84 8.69 9.17 -12.56
CA LEU A 84 7.30 8.90 -12.18
C LEU A 84 6.94 7.41 -12.27
N GLN A 85 7.73 6.57 -12.95
CA GLN A 85 7.52 5.12 -12.95
C GLN A 85 7.77 4.49 -11.57
N PHE A 86 8.48 5.17 -10.66
CA PHE A 86 8.60 4.73 -9.26
C PHE A 86 7.30 4.88 -8.46
N HIS A 87 6.28 5.57 -9.00
CA HIS A 87 4.97 5.67 -8.35
C HIS A 87 4.33 4.29 -8.13
N ASP A 88 4.51 3.36 -9.07
CA ASP A 88 3.98 2.00 -8.94
C ASP A 88 4.46 1.32 -7.65
N MET A 89 5.73 1.52 -7.29
CA MET A 89 6.28 0.99 -6.03
C MET A 89 5.64 1.63 -4.79
N ALA A 90 5.32 2.92 -4.85
CA ALA A 90 4.65 3.60 -3.74
C ALA A 90 3.22 3.07 -3.53
N SER A 91 2.50 2.83 -4.63
CA SER A 91 1.17 2.21 -4.60
C SER A 91 1.22 0.78 -4.04
N GLN A 92 2.21 -0.02 -4.42
CA GLN A 92 2.42 -1.36 -3.85
C GLN A 92 2.67 -1.32 -2.32
N LEU A 93 3.44 -0.35 -1.82
CA LEU A 93 3.66 -0.18 -0.37
C LEU A 93 2.39 0.23 0.38
N ILE A 94 1.56 1.12 -0.21
CA ILE A 94 0.28 1.51 0.37
C ILE A 94 -0.69 0.32 0.42
N TRP A 95 -0.75 -0.45 -0.67
CA TRP A 95 -1.56 -1.66 -0.74
C TRP A 95 -1.14 -2.69 0.31
N HIS A 96 0.17 -2.98 0.41
CA HIS A 96 0.71 -3.92 1.40
C HIS A 96 0.39 -3.47 2.82
N THR A 97 0.60 -2.19 3.13
CA THR A 97 0.28 -1.61 4.44
C THR A 97 -1.20 -1.78 4.75
N THR A 98 -2.08 -1.52 3.78
CA THR A 98 -3.53 -1.71 3.92
C THR A 98 -3.88 -3.17 4.27
N LYS A 99 -3.24 -4.14 3.63
CA LYS A 99 -3.43 -5.58 3.91
C LYS A 99 -2.94 -5.97 5.31
N VAL A 100 -1.79 -5.45 5.75
CA VAL A 100 -1.29 -5.67 7.11
C VAL A 100 -2.29 -5.13 8.14
N LEU A 101 -2.76 -3.88 7.97
CA LEU A 101 -3.74 -3.27 8.89
C LEU A 101 -5.07 -4.02 8.89
N GLN A 102 -5.53 -4.49 7.72
CA GLN A 102 -6.73 -5.33 7.60
C GLN A 102 -6.60 -6.64 8.40
N GLY A 103 -5.46 -7.32 8.27
CA GLY A 103 -5.17 -8.54 9.05
C GLY A 103 -5.13 -8.27 10.55
N CYS A 104 -4.55 -7.14 10.99
CA CYS A 104 -4.56 -6.73 12.38
C CYS A 104 -5.98 -6.48 12.91
N ALA A 105 -6.80 -5.73 12.17
CA ALA A 105 -8.17 -5.40 12.56
C ALA A 105 -9.05 -6.65 12.72
N PHE A 106 -8.95 -7.61 11.81
CA PHE A 106 -9.72 -8.85 11.90
C PHE A 106 -9.24 -9.79 13.00
N ARG A 107 -7.92 -9.89 13.22
CA ARG A 107 -7.38 -10.64 14.36
C ARG A 107 -7.85 -10.06 15.69
N LEU A 108 -7.83 -8.73 15.83
CA LEU A 108 -8.34 -8.03 17.01
C LEU A 108 -9.81 -8.35 17.28
N ALA A 109 -10.67 -8.30 16.26
CA ALA A 109 -12.07 -8.68 16.41
C ALA A 109 -12.26 -10.13 16.84
N SER A 110 -11.56 -11.06 16.16
CA SER A 110 -11.68 -12.49 16.45
C SER A 110 -11.26 -12.85 17.87
N GLU A 111 -10.17 -12.27 18.36
CA GLU A 111 -9.64 -12.53 19.70
C GLU A 111 -10.49 -11.85 20.79
N ALA A 112 -11.09 -10.69 20.49
CA ALA A 112 -11.90 -9.93 21.46
C ALA A 112 -13.35 -10.44 21.60
N MET A 113 -13.95 -10.93 20.51
CA MET A 113 -15.34 -11.42 20.48
C MET A 113 -15.47 -12.86 21.00
N GLY A 114 -14.38 -13.63 20.96
CA GLY A 114 -14.41 -15.09 21.19
C GLY A 114 -15.02 -15.84 20.01
N GLN A 115 -14.89 -17.16 19.99
CA GLN A 115 -15.58 -18.04 19.04
C GLN A 115 -16.81 -18.64 19.71
N GLU A 116 -17.96 -18.61 19.04
CA GLU A 116 -19.13 -19.37 19.52
C GLU A 116 -18.89 -20.88 19.33
N GLU A 117 -19.40 -21.72 20.25
CA GLU A 117 -19.28 -23.17 20.14
C GLU A 117 -19.92 -23.67 18.83
N GLY A 118 -19.08 -24.12 17.90
CA GLY A 118 -19.50 -24.64 16.59
C GLY A 118 -19.26 -23.71 15.41
N GLU A 119 -18.73 -22.50 15.63
CA GLU A 119 -18.24 -21.64 14.56
C GLU A 119 -16.85 -22.07 14.07
N GLU A 120 -16.69 -22.14 12.75
CA GLU A 120 -15.41 -22.41 12.12
C GLU A 120 -14.53 -21.16 12.20
N ALA A 121 -13.30 -21.31 12.71
CA ALA A 121 -12.36 -20.21 12.82
C ALA A 121 -12.14 -19.55 11.46
N VAL A 122 -12.40 -18.24 11.36
CA VAL A 122 -12.14 -17.49 10.12
C VAL A 122 -10.66 -17.63 9.76
N SER A 123 -10.36 -18.19 8.59
CA SER A 123 -8.98 -18.30 8.09
C SER A 123 -8.44 -16.92 7.74
N PHE A 124 -7.55 -16.37 8.56
CA PHE A 124 -6.89 -15.08 8.30
C PHE A 124 -5.73 -15.18 7.30
N ALA A 125 -5.39 -16.40 6.85
CA ALA A 125 -4.27 -16.65 5.95
C ALA A 125 -4.44 -15.97 4.58
N GLU A 126 -5.68 -15.76 4.13
CA GLU A 126 -5.99 -15.12 2.84
C GLU A 126 -5.90 -13.59 2.87
N ILE A 127 -5.75 -12.99 4.05
CA ILE A 127 -5.85 -11.54 4.26
C ILE A 127 -4.47 -10.93 4.48
N MET A 128 -3.53 -11.71 5.02
CA MET A 128 -2.17 -11.26 5.27
C MET A 128 -1.35 -11.27 3.96
N PRO A 129 -0.48 -10.27 3.73
CA PRO A 129 0.43 -10.31 2.60
C PRO A 129 1.33 -11.54 2.70
N GLU A 130 1.53 -12.24 1.58
CA GLU A 130 2.37 -13.45 1.53
C GLU A 130 3.84 -13.17 1.86
N ARG A 131 4.31 -11.95 1.60
CA ARG A 131 5.68 -11.51 1.87
C ARG A 131 5.74 -10.40 2.91
N PRO A 132 6.65 -10.47 3.89
CA PRO A 132 6.77 -9.46 4.95
C PRO A 132 7.27 -8.11 4.44
N ASN A 133 8.04 -8.08 3.35
CA ASN A 133 8.46 -6.86 2.66
C ASN A 133 8.12 -6.98 1.17
N PRO A 134 7.28 -6.07 0.63
CA PRO A 134 6.86 -6.15 -0.77
C PRO A 134 7.94 -5.64 -1.74
N VAL A 135 8.93 -4.84 -1.29
CA VAL A 135 9.94 -4.23 -2.16
C VAL A 135 11.32 -4.20 -1.50
N THR A 136 12.38 -4.65 -2.19
CA THR A 136 13.78 -4.40 -1.79
C THR A 136 14.57 -3.69 -2.90
N GLN A 137 15.41 -2.70 -2.56
CA GLN A 137 16.24 -1.97 -3.55
C GLN A 137 17.16 -2.90 -4.38
N SER A 138 17.53 -4.06 -3.86
CA SER A 138 18.34 -5.06 -4.56
C SER A 138 17.65 -5.67 -5.79
N GLU A 139 16.34 -5.53 -5.93
CA GLU A 139 15.57 -5.97 -7.11
C GLU A 139 15.52 -4.89 -8.22
N MET A 140 16.00 -3.68 -7.94
CA MET A 140 15.91 -2.52 -8.86
C MET A 140 17.07 -2.40 -9.85
N ASP A 141 18.24 -2.98 -9.57
CA ASP A 141 19.44 -2.84 -10.43
C ASP A 141 19.40 -3.77 -11.67
N ALA A 142 18.36 -4.60 -11.78
CA ALA A 142 18.24 -5.65 -12.79
C ALA A 142 17.18 -5.38 -13.87
N GLY A 143 16.87 -4.11 -14.19
CA GLY A 143 16.27 -3.72 -15.49
C GLY A 143 15.03 -4.47 -16.00
N SER A 144 14.30 -5.21 -15.17
CA SER A 144 13.17 -6.04 -15.54
C SER A 144 12.27 -6.21 -14.33
N ILE A 145 11.15 -5.50 -14.33
CA ILE A 145 10.08 -5.67 -13.35
C ILE A 145 9.21 -6.80 -13.88
N ASP A 146 9.27 -7.98 -13.24
CA ASP A 146 8.18 -8.95 -13.37
C ASP A 146 6.97 -8.36 -12.63
N LEU A 147 6.02 -7.83 -13.41
CA LEU A 147 4.70 -7.46 -12.93
C LEU A 147 3.96 -8.76 -12.55
N PHE A 148 3.70 -8.95 -11.26
CA PHE A 148 2.76 -9.96 -10.78
C PHE A 148 1.33 -9.42 -10.87
#